data_AF-A0A5D6XIC6-F1
#
_entry.id   AF-A0A5D6XIC6-F1
#
_cell.length_a   1.000
_cell.length_b   1.000
_cell.length_c   1.000
_cell.angle_alpha   90.00
_cell.angle_beta   90.00
_cell.angle_gamma   90.00
#
_symmetry.space_group_name_H-M   'P 1'
#
loop_
_entity.id
_entity.type
_entity.pdbx_description
1 polymer ?
#
loop_
_entity_poly.entity_id
_entity_poly.type
_entity_poly.pdbx_seq_one_letter_code
_entity_poly.pdbx_strand_id
1 'polypeptide(L)'
;MALFHDQPKWADVPRIPQDDGPDPIVTIAYSESFTDVMDLFRGVLRLGEYSERTLDLTLDVIDENPANYTAWAFRRRALEALGANLYDELAYTERMAIAHPKNYQIWHHRREVCALLQDGSAEKAFSAKALAGDAKNYHAWAHRQWALRTFNLWDGELAFVDDMLRDDVRNNSAWNQRWFVLKHTTALSADDRERELEYALAKAAAAVHNESPWNYIRGLVRGHEARFAGFLKGELLALLEAHPDCVFVAALLVDLYAKEQTSDAIAAARQLTDKLMNETDRVRKAYWRFRKDALKVAA
;
A
#
# COMPACT_ATOMS: atom_id res chain seq x y z
N MET A 1 -25.34 -13.46 -23.87
CA MET A 1 -26.48 -13.72 -22.95
C MET A 1 -27.71 -13.03 -23.50
N ALA A 2 -28.91 -13.47 -23.15
CA ALA A 2 -30.14 -12.76 -23.51
C ALA A 2 -30.17 -11.41 -22.79
N LEU A 3 -30.54 -10.34 -23.51
CA LEU A 3 -30.69 -9.01 -22.94
C LEU A 3 -31.76 -9.02 -21.85
N PHE A 4 -31.57 -8.22 -20.80
CA PHE A 4 -32.47 -8.10 -19.67
C PHE A 4 -33.87 -7.64 -20.06
N HIS A 5 -34.02 -6.82 -21.11
CA HIS A 5 -35.34 -6.42 -21.60
C HIS A 5 -36.17 -7.58 -22.17
N ASP A 6 -35.52 -8.68 -22.58
CA ASP A 6 -36.22 -9.88 -23.08
C ASP A 6 -36.57 -10.88 -21.97
N GLN A 7 -36.13 -10.63 -20.74
CA GLN A 7 -36.34 -11.54 -19.61
C GLN A 7 -37.66 -11.20 -18.88
N PRO A 8 -38.64 -12.12 -18.84
CA PRO A 8 -39.96 -11.85 -18.24
C PRO A 8 -39.91 -11.41 -16.78
N LYS A 9 -38.89 -11.86 -16.02
CA LYS A 9 -38.69 -11.51 -14.61
C LYS A 9 -38.36 -10.03 -14.36
N TRP A 10 -38.18 -9.24 -15.42
CA TRP A 10 -37.87 -7.79 -15.35
C TRP A 10 -38.90 -6.92 -16.09
N ALA A 11 -40.03 -7.50 -16.53
CA ALA A 11 -41.06 -6.78 -17.27
C ALA A 11 -41.77 -5.69 -16.45
N ASP A 12 -41.75 -5.81 -15.12
CA ASP A 12 -42.33 -4.86 -14.18
C ASP A 12 -41.40 -3.70 -13.80
N VAL A 13 -40.12 -3.74 -14.20
CA VAL A 13 -39.14 -2.68 -13.90
C VAL A 13 -38.95 -1.76 -15.11
N PRO A 14 -39.18 -0.45 -14.97
CA PRO A 14 -39.00 0.49 -16.08
C PRO A 14 -37.52 0.60 -16.45
N ARG A 15 -37.24 0.66 -17.76
CA ARG A 15 -35.90 0.98 -18.27
C ARG A 15 -35.73 2.48 -18.30
N ILE A 16 -34.73 2.97 -17.59
CA ILE A 16 -34.47 4.41 -17.43
C ILE A 16 -33.17 4.74 -18.15
N PRO A 17 -33.22 5.34 -19.35
CA PRO A 17 -32.03 5.78 -20.07
C PRO A 17 -31.18 6.78 -19.29
N GLN A 18 -29.91 6.89 -19.64
CA GLN A 18 -29.05 7.94 -19.11
C GLN A 18 -29.50 9.29 -19.67
N ASP A 19 -29.67 10.29 -18.81
CA ASP A 19 -29.92 11.66 -19.23
C ASP A 19 -28.61 12.46 -19.20
N ASP A 20 -27.92 12.50 -20.33
CA ASP A 20 -26.71 13.32 -20.53
C ASP A 20 -27.04 14.75 -21.02
N GLY A 21 -28.32 15.12 -21.04
CA GLY A 21 -28.80 16.41 -21.53
C GLY A 21 -28.82 16.54 -23.06
N PRO A 22 -29.25 17.70 -23.59
CA PRO A 22 -29.38 17.94 -25.03
C PRO A 22 -28.04 18.09 -25.75
N ASP A 23 -26.98 18.51 -25.05
CA ASP A 23 -25.63 18.75 -25.59
C ASP A 23 -24.60 17.96 -24.77
N PRO A 24 -24.54 16.64 -24.93
CA PRO A 24 -23.75 15.79 -24.04
C PRO A 24 -22.24 15.99 -24.29
N ILE A 25 -21.47 16.02 -23.21
CA ILE A 25 -20.00 16.08 -23.24
C ILE A 25 -19.42 14.77 -22.71
N VAL A 26 -18.22 14.40 -23.18
CA VAL A 26 -17.53 13.14 -22.81
C VAL A 26 -18.40 11.88 -22.94
N THR A 27 -19.34 11.89 -23.90
CA THR A 27 -20.25 10.77 -24.16
C THR A 27 -19.47 9.51 -24.51
N ILE A 28 -19.89 8.41 -23.91
CA ILE A 28 -19.32 7.09 -24.19
C ILE A 28 -20.27 6.37 -25.15
N ALA A 29 -19.73 5.84 -26.24
CA ALA A 29 -20.47 4.97 -27.14
C ALA A 29 -20.60 3.57 -26.50
N TYR A 30 -21.59 3.41 -25.61
CA TYR A 30 -21.84 2.16 -24.91
C TYR A 30 -22.28 1.04 -25.87
N SER A 31 -21.98 -0.21 -25.51
CA SER A 31 -22.60 -1.36 -26.15
C SER A 31 -24.10 -1.44 -25.81
N GLU A 32 -24.83 -2.22 -26.59
CA GLU A 32 -26.23 -2.55 -26.30
C GLU A 32 -26.37 -3.26 -24.94
N SER A 33 -25.46 -4.20 -24.64
CA SER A 33 -25.46 -4.91 -23.34
C SER A 33 -25.28 -3.96 -22.16
N PHE A 34 -24.32 -3.05 -22.25
CA PHE A 34 -24.04 -2.09 -21.19
C PHE A 34 -25.24 -1.15 -20.98
N THR A 35 -25.82 -0.67 -22.08
CA THR A 35 -27.02 0.20 -22.03
C THR A 35 -28.18 -0.51 -21.36
N ASP A 36 -28.49 -1.74 -21.79
CA ASP A 36 -29.60 -2.53 -21.24
C ASP A 36 -29.44 -2.83 -19.73
N VAL A 37 -28.23 -3.22 -19.30
CA VAL A 37 -27.90 -3.45 -17.88
C VAL A 37 -28.05 -2.17 -17.05
N MET A 38 -27.48 -1.05 -17.53
CA MET A 38 -27.48 0.21 -16.78
C MET A 38 -28.87 0.87 -16.76
N ASP A 39 -29.63 0.77 -17.85
CA ASP A 39 -31.00 1.28 -17.92
C ASP A 39 -31.93 0.53 -16.95
N LEU A 40 -31.76 -0.80 -16.84
CA LEU A 40 -32.44 -1.59 -15.83
C LEU A 40 -32.01 -1.20 -14.41
N PHE A 41 -30.70 -1.07 -14.19
CA PHE A 41 -30.17 -0.73 -12.87
C PHE A 41 -30.68 0.64 -12.39
N ARG A 42 -30.75 1.65 -13.27
CA ARG A 42 -31.38 2.94 -12.95
C ARG A 42 -32.86 2.78 -12.59
N GLY A 43 -33.59 1.89 -13.27
CA GLY A 43 -34.95 1.48 -12.93
C GLY A 43 -35.08 0.93 -11.52
N VAL A 44 -34.25 -0.07 -11.19
CA VAL A 44 -34.19 -0.68 -9.85
C VAL A 44 -33.84 0.34 -8.77
N LEU A 45 -32.87 1.22 -9.02
CA LEU A 45 -32.49 2.29 -8.10
C LEU A 45 -33.67 3.23 -7.80
N ARG A 46 -34.47 3.58 -8.81
CA ARG A 46 -35.67 4.42 -8.64
C ARG A 46 -36.74 3.74 -7.80
N LEU A 47 -36.96 2.44 -8.01
CA LEU A 47 -37.94 1.66 -7.24
C LEU A 47 -37.48 1.40 -5.80
N GLY A 48 -36.16 1.38 -5.55
CA GLY A 48 -35.62 1.06 -4.23
C GLY A 48 -35.86 -0.40 -3.83
N GLU A 49 -35.94 -1.32 -4.80
CA GLU A 49 -36.26 -2.72 -4.56
C GLU A 49 -35.04 -3.52 -4.08
N TYR A 50 -35.09 -4.05 -2.86
CA TYR A 50 -34.12 -5.02 -2.34
C TYR A 50 -34.69 -6.43 -2.41
N SER A 51 -34.27 -7.21 -3.40
CA SER A 51 -34.71 -8.59 -3.65
C SER A 51 -33.55 -9.42 -4.19
N GLU A 52 -33.68 -10.75 -4.18
CA GLU A 52 -32.63 -11.63 -4.74
C GLU A 52 -32.33 -11.30 -6.21
N ARG A 53 -33.35 -10.96 -7.02
CA ARG A 53 -33.13 -10.58 -8.43
C ARG A 53 -32.34 -9.28 -8.57
N THR A 54 -32.55 -8.31 -7.67
CA THR A 54 -31.82 -7.04 -7.73
C THR A 54 -30.42 -7.17 -7.14
N LEU A 55 -30.21 -8.08 -6.19
CA LEU A 55 -28.88 -8.48 -5.75
C LEU A 55 -28.09 -9.13 -6.89
N ASP A 56 -28.69 -10.10 -7.60
CA ASP A 56 -28.08 -10.76 -8.75
C ASP A 56 -27.74 -9.76 -9.87
N LEU A 57 -28.66 -8.85 -10.20
CA LEU A 57 -28.41 -7.80 -11.21
C LEU A 57 -27.15 -6.98 -10.90
N THR A 58 -26.82 -6.75 -9.63
CA THR A 58 -25.60 -6.00 -9.32
C THR A 58 -24.32 -6.72 -9.76
N LEU A 59 -24.33 -8.05 -9.92
CA LEU A 59 -23.20 -8.79 -10.48
C LEU A 59 -22.96 -8.33 -11.93
N ASP A 60 -24.00 -8.33 -12.77
CA ASP A 60 -23.89 -7.89 -14.16
C ASP A 60 -23.49 -6.41 -14.27
N VAL A 61 -24.04 -5.54 -13.41
CA VAL A 61 -23.66 -4.11 -13.37
C VAL A 61 -22.19 -3.93 -13.00
N ILE A 62 -21.70 -4.72 -12.04
CA ILE A 62 -20.31 -4.67 -11.57
C ILE A 62 -19.38 -5.29 -12.62
N ASP A 63 -19.79 -6.34 -13.32
CA ASP A 63 -18.99 -6.94 -14.40
C ASP A 63 -18.84 -5.97 -15.57
N GLU A 64 -19.89 -5.21 -15.93
CA GLU A 64 -19.83 -4.16 -16.94
C GLU A 64 -18.97 -2.95 -16.48
N ASN A 65 -19.02 -2.57 -15.20
CA ASN A 65 -18.16 -1.53 -14.65
C ASN A 65 -17.84 -1.73 -13.15
N PRO A 66 -16.70 -2.37 -12.82
CA PRO A 66 -16.33 -2.63 -11.43
C PRO A 66 -16.06 -1.35 -10.63
N ALA A 67 -15.85 -0.20 -11.29
CA ALA A 67 -15.61 1.08 -10.63
C ALA A 67 -16.90 1.83 -10.28
N ASN A 68 -18.08 1.33 -10.68
CA ASN A 68 -19.37 1.94 -10.36
C ASN A 68 -19.68 1.80 -8.86
N TYR A 69 -19.30 2.80 -8.07
CA TYR A 69 -19.49 2.80 -6.62
C TYR A 69 -20.96 2.79 -6.19
N THR A 70 -21.89 3.27 -7.04
CA THR A 70 -23.33 3.22 -6.78
C THR A 70 -23.83 1.77 -6.80
N ALA A 71 -23.34 0.95 -7.73
CA ALA A 71 -23.64 -0.48 -7.77
C ALA A 71 -23.20 -1.19 -6.49
N TRP A 72 -21.96 -0.93 -6.05
CA TRP A 72 -21.43 -1.50 -4.81
C TRP A 72 -22.18 -1.03 -3.55
N ALA A 73 -22.62 0.22 -3.51
CA ALA A 73 -23.41 0.75 -2.41
C ALA A 73 -24.81 0.11 -2.36
N PHE A 74 -25.46 -0.03 -3.51
CA PHE A 74 -26.74 -0.70 -3.62
C PHE A 74 -26.62 -2.18 -3.24
N ARG A 75 -25.59 -2.88 -3.73
CA ARG A 75 -25.31 -4.29 -3.40
C ARG A 75 -25.22 -4.51 -1.89
N ARG A 76 -24.50 -3.65 -1.15
CA ARG A 76 -24.43 -3.75 0.33
C ARG A 76 -25.79 -3.63 1.00
N ARG A 77 -26.62 -2.67 0.54
CA ARG A 77 -27.98 -2.48 1.08
C ARG A 77 -28.88 -3.68 0.78
N ALA A 78 -28.75 -4.27 -0.42
CA ALA A 78 -29.48 -5.48 -0.78
C ALA A 78 -29.06 -6.69 0.07
N LEU A 79 -27.75 -6.91 0.25
CA LEU A 79 -27.20 -7.97 1.12
C LEU A 79 -27.74 -7.85 2.56
N GLU A 80 -27.74 -6.64 3.11
CA GLU A 80 -28.25 -6.37 4.46
C GLU A 80 -29.77 -6.61 4.56
N ALA A 81 -30.55 -6.07 3.62
CA ALA A 81 -32.00 -6.22 3.60
C ALA A 81 -32.46 -7.68 3.46
N LEU A 82 -31.68 -8.51 2.75
CA LEU A 82 -31.96 -9.93 2.55
C LEU A 82 -31.43 -10.82 3.68
N GLY A 83 -30.59 -10.30 4.57
CA GLY A 83 -29.88 -11.13 5.55
C GLY A 83 -29.00 -12.19 4.88
N ALA A 84 -28.37 -11.82 3.75
CA ALA A 84 -27.60 -12.75 2.92
C ALA A 84 -26.37 -13.32 3.64
N ASN A 85 -25.91 -14.49 3.21
CA ASN A 85 -24.68 -15.08 3.73
C ASN A 85 -23.45 -14.31 3.25
N LEU A 86 -22.87 -13.50 4.14
CA LEU A 86 -21.73 -12.65 3.83
C LEU A 86 -20.42 -13.42 3.55
N TYR A 87 -20.32 -14.70 3.91
CA TYR A 87 -19.14 -15.51 3.53
C TYR A 87 -19.09 -15.81 2.02
N ASP A 88 -20.25 -15.98 1.38
CA ASP A 88 -20.32 -16.13 -0.08
C ASP A 88 -19.90 -14.81 -0.78
N GLU A 89 -20.23 -13.67 -0.17
CA GLU A 89 -19.79 -12.35 -0.63
C GLU A 89 -18.27 -12.16 -0.47
N LEU A 90 -17.67 -12.67 0.62
CA LEU A 90 -16.21 -12.70 0.75
C LEU A 90 -15.55 -13.54 -0.36
N ALA A 91 -16.15 -14.68 -0.75
CA ALA A 91 -15.63 -15.48 -1.85
C ALA A 91 -15.76 -14.74 -3.21
N TYR A 92 -16.86 -14.01 -3.42
CA TYR A 92 -17.03 -13.16 -4.60
C TYR A 92 -16.00 -12.04 -4.66
N THR A 93 -15.86 -11.26 -3.58
CA THR A 93 -14.90 -10.15 -3.53
C THR A 93 -13.45 -10.61 -3.68
N GLU A 94 -13.10 -11.81 -3.21
CA GLU A 94 -11.78 -12.40 -3.47
C GLU A 94 -11.53 -12.60 -4.96
N ARG A 95 -12.46 -13.25 -5.69
CA ARG A 95 -12.33 -13.45 -7.14
C ARG A 95 -12.18 -12.11 -7.87
N MET A 96 -13.02 -11.15 -7.50
CA MET A 96 -13.01 -9.80 -8.09
C MET A 96 -11.71 -9.05 -7.79
N ALA A 97 -11.18 -9.15 -6.58
CA ALA A 97 -9.93 -8.47 -6.20
C ALA A 97 -8.71 -9.08 -6.90
N ILE A 98 -8.73 -10.38 -7.20
CA ILE A 98 -7.66 -11.01 -7.98
C ILE A 98 -7.77 -10.63 -9.47
N ALA A 99 -8.98 -10.55 -10.02
CA ALA A 99 -9.20 -10.15 -11.41
C ALA A 99 -8.94 -8.64 -11.65
N HIS A 100 -9.33 -7.79 -10.70
CA HIS A 100 -9.25 -6.33 -10.79
C HIS A 100 -8.52 -5.73 -9.57
N PRO A 101 -7.22 -6.04 -9.37
CA PRO A 101 -6.52 -5.78 -8.12
C PRO A 101 -6.26 -4.32 -7.79
N LYS A 102 -6.51 -3.40 -8.73
CA LYS A 102 -6.30 -1.94 -8.59
C LYS A 102 -7.62 -1.15 -8.54
N ASN A 103 -8.73 -1.81 -8.21
CA ASN A 103 -10.04 -1.18 -8.10
C ASN A 103 -10.38 -0.86 -6.64
N TYR A 104 -10.63 0.41 -6.32
CA TYR A 104 -10.91 0.86 -4.95
C TYR A 104 -12.18 0.24 -4.35
N GLN A 105 -13.23 0.10 -5.16
CA GLN A 105 -14.56 -0.29 -4.71
C GLN A 105 -14.59 -1.72 -4.22
N ILE A 106 -13.89 -2.64 -4.88
CA ILE A 106 -13.79 -4.05 -4.47
C ILE A 106 -13.13 -4.16 -3.08
N TRP A 107 -11.97 -3.53 -2.91
CA TRP A 107 -11.25 -3.56 -1.63
C TRP A 107 -12.06 -2.89 -0.51
N HIS A 108 -12.73 -1.77 -0.80
CA HIS A 108 -13.62 -1.13 0.15
C HIS A 108 -14.80 -2.03 0.51
N HIS A 109 -15.48 -2.61 -0.48
CA HIS A 109 -16.63 -3.48 -0.27
C HIS A 109 -16.24 -4.68 0.60
N ARG A 110 -15.09 -5.31 0.36
CA ARG A 110 -14.60 -6.40 1.21
C ARG A 110 -14.43 -5.99 2.66
N ARG A 111 -13.88 -4.78 2.93
CA ARG A 111 -13.74 -4.26 4.31
C ARG A 111 -15.09 -4.10 4.99
N GLU A 112 -16.08 -3.57 4.28
CA GLU A 112 -17.45 -3.41 4.80
C GLU A 112 -18.07 -4.76 5.13
N VAL A 113 -17.92 -5.76 4.25
CA VAL A 113 -18.42 -7.12 4.49
C VAL A 113 -17.78 -7.74 5.72
N CYS A 114 -16.45 -7.63 5.86
CA CYS A 114 -15.73 -8.08 7.05
C CYS A 114 -16.17 -7.33 8.32
N ALA A 115 -16.46 -6.03 8.23
CA ALA A 115 -16.92 -5.22 9.36
C ALA A 115 -18.33 -5.64 9.82
N LEU A 116 -19.22 -5.93 8.87
CA LEU A 116 -20.56 -6.46 9.16
C LEU A 116 -20.50 -7.85 9.79
N LEU A 117 -19.61 -8.72 9.28
CA LEU A 117 -19.34 -10.04 9.85
C LEU A 117 -18.63 -9.98 11.21
N GLN A 118 -17.93 -8.88 11.50
CA GLN A 118 -16.95 -8.79 12.58
C GLN A 118 -15.89 -9.91 12.54
N ASP A 119 -15.55 -10.37 11.33
CA ASP A 119 -14.63 -11.47 11.08
C ASP A 119 -13.57 -11.07 10.05
N GLY A 120 -12.30 -11.13 10.46
CA GLY A 120 -11.13 -10.88 9.61
C GLY A 120 -10.22 -12.08 9.47
N SER A 121 -10.63 -13.27 9.91
CA SER A 121 -9.78 -14.46 10.03
C SER A 121 -9.13 -14.88 8.70
N ALA A 122 -9.82 -14.68 7.58
CA ALA A 122 -9.32 -15.00 6.24
C ALA A 122 -8.39 -13.92 5.64
N GLU A 123 -8.34 -12.72 6.21
CA GLU A 123 -7.80 -11.54 5.51
C GLU A 123 -6.28 -11.56 5.36
N LYS A 124 -5.57 -12.25 6.25
CA LYS A 124 -4.12 -12.51 6.09
C LYS A 124 -3.83 -13.45 4.93
N ALA A 125 -4.61 -14.52 4.77
CA ALA A 125 -4.44 -15.47 3.68
C ALA A 125 -4.83 -14.83 2.34
N PHE A 126 -5.96 -14.11 2.31
CA PHE A 126 -6.42 -13.38 1.14
C PHE A 126 -5.43 -12.31 0.68
N SER A 127 -4.96 -11.44 1.58
CA SER A 127 -3.98 -10.41 1.19
C SER A 127 -2.65 -11.01 0.75
N ALA A 128 -2.21 -12.13 1.33
CA ALA A 128 -1.02 -12.84 0.86
C ALA A 128 -1.20 -13.39 -0.56
N LYS A 129 -2.38 -13.95 -0.88
CA LYS A 129 -2.72 -14.39 -2.25
C LYS A 129 -2.71 -13.23 -3.25
N ALA A 130 -3.25 -12.07 -2.89
CA ALA A 130 -3.20 -10.88 -3.75
C ALA A 130 -1.76 -10.38 -3.96
N LEU A 131 -0.94 -10.40 -2.91
CA LEU A 131 0.47 -10.02 -2.97
C LEU A 131 1.35 -11.02 -3.72
N ALA A 132 0.96 -12.29 -3.81
CA ALA A 132 1.62 -13.25 -4.68
C ALA A 132 1.47 -12.90 -6.18
N GLY A 133 0.36 -12.26 -6.56
CA GLY A 133 0.15 -11.74 -7.92
C GLY A 133 0.86 -10.41 -8.19
N ASP A 134 0.88 -9.51 -7.20
CA ASP A 134 1.62 -8.24 -7.26
C ASP A 134 2.12 -7.87 -5.85
N ALA A 135 3.38 -8.16 -5.57
CA ALA A 135 4.02 -7.98 -4.26
C ALA A 135 4.08 -6.51 -3.80
N LYS A 136 3.77 -5.56 -4.69
CA LYS A 136 3.77 -4.13 -4.42
C LYS A 136 2.38 -3.52 -4.55
N ASN A 137 1.32 -4.33 -4.65
CA ASN A 137 -0.05 -3.84 -4.73
C ASN A 137 -0.42 -3.00 -3.49
N TYR A 138 -0.66 -1.71 -3.71
CA TYR A 138 -0.92 -0.77 -2.63
C TYR A 138 -2.24 -1.07 -1.89
N HIS A 139 -3.28 -1.51 -2.60
CA HIS A 139 -4.56 -1.85 -1.99
C HIS A 139 -4.45 -3.08 -1.08
N ALA A 140 -3.72 -4.12 -1.53
CA ALA A 140 -3.50 -5.33 -0.74
C ALA A 140 -2.72 -5.03 0.55
N TRP A 141 -1.65 -4.23 0.47
CA TRP A 141 -0.92 -3.78 1.66
C TRP A 141 -1.77 -2.92 2.59
N ALA A 142 -2.50 -1.94 2.05
CA ALA A 142 -3.39 -1.10 2.84
C ALA A 142 -4.51 -1.91 3.52
N HIS A 143 -5.05 -2.91 2.81
CA HIS A 143 -6.06 -3.83 3.31
C HIS A 143 -5.51 -4.72 4.42
N ARG A 144 -4.32 -5.28 4.22
CA ARG A 144 -3.63 -6.08 5.25
C ARG A 144 -3.41 -5.26 6.52
N GLN A 145 -2.90 -4.03 6.42
CA GLN A 145 -2.72 -3.14 7.58
C GLN A 145 -4.04 -2.81 8.29
N TRP A 146 -5.12 -2.60 7.53
CA TRP A 146 -6.44 -2.40 8.10
C TRP A 146 -6.88 -3.65 8.89
N ALA A 147 -6.81 -4.85 8.29
CA ALA A 147 -7.24 -6.09 8.92
C ALA A 147 -6.43 -6.40 10.20
N LEU A 148 -5.11 -6.18 10.18
CA LEU A 148 -4.25 -6.35 11.35
C LEU A 148 -4.69 -5.48 12.53
N ARG A 149 -5.02 -4.21 12.28
CA ARG A 149 -5.47 -3.28 13.34
C ARG A 149 -6.88 -3.58 13.80
N THR A 150 -7.79 -3.84 12.87
CA THR A 150 -9.22 -4.02 13.16
C THR A 150 -9.48 -5.30 13.94
N PHE A 151 -8.76 -6.38 13.62
CA PHE A 151 -8.98 -7.71 14.18
C PHE A 151 -7.81 -8.21 15.06
N ASN A 152 -6.85 -7.34 15.38
CA ASN A 152 -5.68 -7.65 16.22
C ASN A 152 -4.84 -8.85 15.72
N LEU A 153 -4.64 -8.98 14.41
CA LEU A 153 -4.05 -10.17 13.76
C LEU A 153 -2.51 -10.13 13.62
N TRP A 154 -1.82 -9.59 14.62
CA TRP A 154 -0.37 -9.30 14.56
C TRP A 154 0.51 -10.56 14.53
N ASP A 155 0.07 -11.67 15.12
CA ASP A 155 0.86 -12.89 15.25
C ASP A 155 1.35 -13.42 13.89
N GLY A 156 2.66 -13.66 13.78
CA GLY A 156 3.30 -14.14 12.55
C GLY A 156 3.45 -13.10 11.44
N GLU A 157 3.07 -11.83 11.65
CA GLU A 157 3.22 -10.81 10.60
C GLU A 157 4.68 -10.47 10.29
N LEU A 158 5.57 -10.44 11.31
CA LEU A 158 7.01 -10.25 11.06
C LEU A 158 7.61 -11.42 10.25
N ALA A 159 7.16 -12.66 10.49
CA ALA A 159 7.62 -13.81 9.70
C ALA A 159 7.18 -13.68 8.23
N PHE A 160 5.94 -13.25 7.97
CA PHE A 160 5.47 -12.95 6.62
C PHE A 160 6.31 -11.84 5.95
N VAL A 161 6.64 -10.78 6.69
CA VAL A 161 7.53 -9.71 6.19
C VAL A 161 8.93 -10.24 5.89
N ASP A 162 9.47 -11.11 6.73
CA ASP A 162 10.79 -11.73 6.52
C ASP A 162 10.81 -12.60 5.27
N ASP A 163 9.76 -13.36 4.99
CA ASP A 163 9.60 -14.13 3.76
C ASP A 163 9.54 -13.20 2.54
N MET A 164 8.72 -12.15 2.57
CA MET A 164 8.63 -11.16 1.49
C MET A 164 9.98 -10.46 1.21
N LEU A 165 10.76 -10.17 2.26
CA LEU A 165 12.09 -9.56 2.14
C LEU A 165 13.19 -10.57 1.79
N ARG A 166 12.95 -11.87 1.99
CA ARG A 166 13.83 -12.94 1.49
C ARG A 166 13.66 -13.07 -0.03
N ASP A 167 12.43 -12.98 -0.52
CA ASP A 167 12.11 -13.05 -1.95
C ASP A 167 12.55 -11.79 -2.71
N ASP A 168 12.25 -10.60 -2.18
CA ASP A 168 12.74 -9.32 -2.73
C ASP A 168 13.10 -8.34 -1.62
N VAL A 169 14.40 -8.26 -1.30
CA VAL A 169 14.93 -7.28 -0.33
C VAL A 169 14.72 -5.82 -0.77
N ARG A 170 14.43 -5.55 -2.06
CA ARG A 170 14.11 -4.21 -2.59
C ARG A 170 12.62 -3.88 -2.50
N ASN A 171 11.79 -4.77 -1.94
CA ASN A 171 10.38 -4.50 -1.76
C ASN A 171 10.15 -3.47 -0.64
N ASN A 172 10.06 -2.20 -1.03
CA ASN A 172 9.83 -1.10 -0.10
C ASN A 172 8.51 -1.22 0.67
N SER A 173 7.49 -1.86 0.10
CA SER A 173 6.22 -2.10 0.78
C SER A 173 6.38 -3.08 1.95
N ALA A 174 7.23 -4.09 1.80
CA ALA A 174 7.56 -5.02 2.89
C ALA A 174 8.40 -4.35 4.00
N TRP A 175 9.37 -3.49 3.64
CA TRP A 175 10.08 -2.66 4.64
C TRP A 175 9.14 -1.71 5.40
N ASN A 176 8.20 -1.07 4.69
CA ASN A 176 7.16 -0.26 5.31
C ASN A 176 6.26 -1.10 6.22
N GLN A 177 5.91 -2.33 5.82
CA GLN A 177 5.14 -3.24 6.66
C GLN A 177 5.92 -3.62 7.92
N ARG A 178 7.22 -3.87 7.82
CA ARG A 178 8.07 -4.14 8.99
C ARG A 178 7.99 -3.01 10.01
N TRP A 179 8.19 -1.77 9.55
CA TRP A 179 8.05 -0.58 10.38
C TRP A 179 6.65 -0.46 11.00
N PHE A 180 5.62 -0.70 10.19
CA PHE A 180 4.24 -0.67 10.63
C PHE A 180 3.99 -1.65 11.78
N VAL A 181 4.43 -2.90 11.66
CA VAL A 181 4.25 -3.92 12.70
C VAL A 181 4.95 -3.52 13.99
N LEU A 182 6.23 -3.13 13.91
CA LEU A 182 7.01 -2.77 15.09
C LEU A 182 6.40 -1.58 15.83
N LYS A 183 5.94 -0.56 15.11
CA LYS A 183 5.29 0.61 15.70
C LYS A 183 4.02 0.27 16.49
N HIS A 184 3.31 -0.80 16.12
CA HIS A 184 2.05 -1.19 16.77
C HIS A 184 2.23 -2.30 17.82
N THR A 185 3.32 -3.07 17.75
CA THR A 185 3.53 -4.26 18.61
C THR A 185 4.66 -4.09 19.62
N THR A 186 5.48 -3.05 19.49
CA THR A 186 6.62 -2.78 20.37
C THR A 186 6.63 -1.32 20.83
N ALA A 187 7.44 -1.02 21.84
CA ALA A 187 7.68 0.36 22.27
C ALA A 187 8.69 1.10 21.36
N LEU A 188 9.28 0.43 20.36
CA LEU A 188 10.47 0.89 19.63
C LEU A 188 11.55 1.38 20.60
N SER A 189 11.79 0.56 21.64
CA SER A 189 12.80 0.81 22.66
C SER A 189 14.20 0.87 22.04
N ALA A 190 15.19 1.27 22.85
CA ALA A 190 16.56 1.26 22.41
C ALA A 190 17.02 -0.14 21.95
N ASP A 191 16.63 -1.19 22.69
CA ASP A 191 16.97 -2.58 22.39
C ASP A 191 16.22 -3.08 21.16
N ASP A 192 14.95 -2.68 20.96
CA ASP A 192 14.21 -2.99 19.73
C ASP A 192 14.89 -2.38 18.50
N ARG A 193 15.33 -1.13 18.60
CA ARG A 193 16.03 -0.45 17.52
C ARG A 193 17.37 -1.10 17.23
N GLU A 194 18.10 -1.52 18.26
CA GLU A 194 19.40 -2.18 18.11
C GLU A 194 19.27 -3.49 17.32
N ARG A 195 18.35 -4.39 17.73
CA ARG A 195 18.07 -5.62 16.97
C ARG A 195 17.65 -5.34 15.52
N GLU A 196 16.82 -4.32 15.31
CA GLU A 196 16.32 -3.97 13.99
C GLU A 196 17.37 -3.30 13.11
N LEU A 197 18.33 -2.59 13.71
CA LEU A 197 19.50 -2.06 13.01
C LEU A 197 20.41 -3.19 12.56
N GLU A 198 20.69 -4.17 13.42
CA GLU A 198 21.46 -5.37 13.04
C GLU A 198 20.80 -6.11 11.87
N TYR A 199 19.48 -6.36 11.96
CA TYR A 199 18.71 -6.97 10.88
C TYR A 199 18.81 -6.17 9.57
N ALA A 200 18.57 -4.86 9.64
CA ALA A 200 18.54 -4.01 8.47
C ALA A 200 19.93 -3.83 7.85
N LEU A 201 20.99 -3.74 8.66
CA LEU A 201 22.38 -3.69 8.19
C LEU A 201 22.79 -4.98 7.48
N ALA A 202 22.43 -6.15 8.03
CA ALA A 202 22.73 -7.41 7.36
C ALA A 202 22.07 -7.49 5.96
N LYS A 203 20.82 -7.05 5.84
CA LYS A 203 20.10 -6.96 4.55
C LYS A 203 20.69 -5.88 3.63
N ALA A 204 21.10 -4.74 4.18
CA ALA A 204 21.74 -3.66 3.44
C ALA A 204 23.10 -4.10 2.87
N ALA A 205 23.93 -4.76 3.67
CA ALA A 205 25.24 -5.27 3.24
C ALA A 205 25.12 -6.29 2.09
N ALA A 206 24.10 -7.16 2.14
CA ALA A 206 23.82 -8.11 1.05
C ALA A 206 23.36 -7.44 -0.26
N ALA A 207 22.86 -6.20 -0.20
CA ALA A 207 22.41 -5.44 -1.36
C ALA A 207 22.72 -3.95 -1.16
N VAL A 208 24.01 -3.59 -1.12
CA VAL A 208 24.48 -2.26 -0.67
C VAL A 208 23.89 -1.08 -1.44
N HIS A 209 23.53 -1.26 -2.71
CA HIS A 209 22.86 -0.25 -3.54
C HIS A 209 21.32 -0.30 -3.51
N ASN A 210 20.73 -1.01 -2.57
CA ASN A 210 19.29 -1.02 -2.33
C ASN A 210 18.91 0.11 -1.35
N GLU A 211 18.15 1.10 -1.81
CA GLU A 211 17.78 2.25 -1.00
C GLU A 211 16.86 1.90 0.19
N SER A 212 15.97 0.92 0.04
CA SER A 212 14.94 0.61 1.05
C SER A 212 15.48 0.31 2.46
N PRO A 213 16.44 -0.62 2.67
CA PRO A 213 17.01 -0.86 4.00
C PRO A 213 17.73 0.37 4.56
N TRP A 214 18.37 1.20 3.73
CA TRP A 214 19.00 2.44 4.20
C TRP A 214 17.98 3.47 4.69
N ASN A 215 16.85 3.59 3.99
CA ASN A 215 15.75 4.44 4.43
C ASN A 215 15.11 3.92 5.73
N TYR A 216 15.01 2.60 5.89
CA TYR A 216 14.56 1.97 7.13
C TYR A 216 15.52 2.23 8.31
N ILE A 217 16.83 2.05 8.09
CA ILE A 217 17.89 2.38 9.06
C ILE A 217 17.79 3.86 9.49
N ARG A 218 17.66 4.79 8.53
CA ARG A 218 17.43 6.21 8.84
C ARG A 218 16.21 6.42 9.75
N GLY A 219 15.12 5.71 9.50
CA GLY A 219 13.91 5.76 10.33
C GLY A 219 14.14 5.30 11.77
N LEU A 220 14.91 4.22 11.96
CA LEU A 220 15.28 3.70 13.28
C LEU A 220 16.24 4.62 14.06
N VAL A 221 17.11 5.34 13.36
CA VAL A 221 18.16 6.16 13.97
C VAL A 221 17.70 7.58 14.30
N ARG A 222 16.68 8.09 13.58
CA ARG A 222 16.17 9.45 13.75
C ARG A 222 15.78 9.75 15.21
N GLY A 223 16.39 10.77 15.80
CA GLY A 223 16.18 11.16 17.21
C GLY A 223 17.02 10.38 18.23
N HIS A 224 17.80 9.39 17.77
CA HIS A 224 18.68 8.55 18.58
C HIS A 224 20.10 8.49 18.01
N GLU A 225 20.48 9.49 17.20
CA GLU A 225 21.74 9.49 16.44
C GLU A 225 22.95 9.34 17.37
N ALA A 226 22.97 10.08 18.49
CA ALA A 226 24.07 10.02 19.47
C ALA A 226 24.29 8.61 20.06
N ARG A 227 23.22 7.82 20.22
CA ARG A 227 23.31 6.45 20.75
C ARG A 227 23.93 5.51 19.73
N PHE A 228 23.47 5.59 18.47
CA PHE A 228 23.82 4.60 17.45
C PHE A 228 24.99 5.02 16.56
N ALA A 229 25.43 6.28 16.61
CA ALA A 229 26.51 6.79 15.75
C ALA A 229 27.83 6.01 15.90
N GLY A 230 28.21 5.62 17.13
CA GLY A 230 29.45 4.87 17.36
C GLY A 230 29.46 3.53 16.62
N PHE A 231 28.41 2.73 16.83
CA PHE A 231 28.21 1.44 16.16
C PHE A 231 28.10 1.60 14.64
N LEU A 232 27.22 2.50 14.17
CA LEU A 232 26.94 2.66 12.75
C LEU A 232 28.12 3.18 11.96
N LYS A 233 28.89 4.15 12.48
CA LYS A 233 30.00 4.73 11.72
C LYS A 233 31.06 3.70 11.37
N GLY A 234 31.37 2.76 12.27
CA GLY A 234 32.35 1.70 12.00
C GLY A 234 31.95 0.86 10.78
N GLU A 235 30.74 0.32 10.81
CA GLU A 235 30.18 -0.49 9.72
C GLU A 235 30.05 0.30 8.40
N LEU A 236 29.55 1.53 8.47
CA LEU A 236 29.34 2.37 7.29
C LEU A 236 30.65 2.78 6.62
N LEU A 237 31.71 3.05 7.40
CA LEU A 237 33.03 3.37 6.84
C LEU A 237 33.61 2.16 6.10
N ALA A 238 33.54 0.96 6.70
CA ALA A 238 33.98 -0.26 6.04
C ALA A 238 33.20 -0.55 4.74
N LEU A 239 31.87 -0.35 4.76
CA LEU A 239 31.03 -0.50 3.57
C LEU A 239 31.34 0.55 2.50
N LEU A 240 31.62 1.80 2.89
CA LEU A 240 31.97 2.86 1.93
C LEU A 240 33.36 2.65 1.33
N GLU A 241 34.30 2.07 2.08
CA GLU A 241 35.60 1.67 1.55
C GLU A 241 35.46 0.56 0.50
N ALA A 242 34.66 -0.47 0.78
CA ALA A 242 34.38 -1.55 -0.16
C ALA A 242 33.52 -1.10 -1.37
N HIS A 243 32.63 -0.13 -1.16
CA HIS A 243 31.67 0.36 -2.16
C HIS A 243 31.68 1.90 -2.23
N PRO A 244 32.74 2.52 -2.79
CA PRO A 244 32.97 3.96 -2.74
C PRO A 244 31.95 4.79 -3.54
N ASP A 245 31.16 4.15 -4.39
CA ASP A 245 30.08 4.71 -5.19
C ASP A 245 28.70 4.58 -4.51
N CYS A 246 28.58 3.89 -3.37
CA CYS A 246 27.32 3.76 -2.66
C CYS A 246 26.89 5.09 -2.02
N VAL A 247 25.99 5.79 -2.70
CA VAL A 247 25.44 7.08 -2.27
C VAL A 247 24.69 7.00 -0.94
N PHE A 248 24.07 5.86 -0.62
CA PHE A 248 23.23 5.72 0.56
C PHE A 248 24.04 5.66 1.85
N VAL A 249 25.15 4.92 1.84
CA VAL A 249 26.12 4.82 2.94
C VAL A 249 26.74 6.19 3.19
N ALA A 250 27.27 6.83 2.14
CA ALA A 250 27.86 8.17 2.23
C ALA A 250 26.84 9.20 2.77
N ALA A 251 25.61 9.17 2.28
CA ALA A 251 24.55 10.07 2.74
C ALA A 251 24.19 9.84 4.22
N LEU A 252 24.14 8.60 4.71
CA LEU A 252 23.88 8.30 6.12
C LEU A 252 25.06 8.74 7.01
N LEU A 253 26.31 8.58 6.57
CA LEU A 253 27.47 9.12 7.26
C LEU A 253 27.41 10.65 7.39
N VAL A 254 26.99 11.35 6.32
CA VAL A 254 26.74 12.81 6.38
C VAL A 254 25.69 13.15 7.43
N ASP A 255 24.59 12.39 7.51
CA ASP A 255 23.54 12.60 8.52
C ASP A 255 24.08 12.43 9.95
N LEU A 256 24.90 11.40 10.21
CA LEU A 256 25.50 11.13 11.52
C LEU A 256 26.51 12.20 11.93
N TYR A 257 27.47 12.51 11.05
CA TYR A 257 28.49 13.53 11.32
C TYR A 257 27.89 14.92 11.54
N ALA A 258 26.84 15.28 10.79
CA ALA A 258 26.15 16.54 10.99
C ALA A 258 25.52 16.69 12.39
N LYS A 259 25.22 15.59 13.07
CA LYS A 259 24.65 15.58 14.42
C LYS A 259 25.69 15.69 15.53
N GLU A 260 26.93 15.30 15.28
CA GLU A 260 28.03 15.38 16.27
C GLU A 260 28.49 16.80 16.52
N GLN A 261 28.33 17.71 15.54
CA GLN A 261 28.63 19.14 15.64
C GLN A 261 30.08 19.49 16.07
N THR A 262 31.01 18.53 16.02
CA THR A 262 32.45 18.77 16.22
C THR A 262 33.10 19.24 14.92
N SER A 263 34.20 19.97 15.02
CA SER A 263 34.94 20.47 13.84
C SER A 263 35.34 19.34 12.89
N ASP A 264 35.83 18.21 13.43
CA ASP A 264 36.29 17.06 12.64
C ASP A 264 35.12 16.35 11.94
N ALA A 265 34.01 16.14 12.65
CA ALA A 265 32.82 15.53 12.06
C ALA A 265 32.23 16.40 10.95
N ILE A 266 32.15 17.71 11.17
CA ILE A 266 31.65 18.66 10.15
C ILE A 266 32.58 18.71 8.94
N ALA A 267 33.91 18.64 9.13
CA ALA A 267 34.85 18.53 8.02
C ALA A 267 34.64 17.24 7.21
N ALA A 268 34.48 16.09 7.88
CA ALA A 268 34.19 14.81 7.22
C ALA A 268 32.86 14.85 6.45
N ALA A 269 31.81 15.42 7.05
CA ALA A 269 30.51 15.60 6.39
C ALA A 269 30.62 16.47 5.12
N ARG A 270 31.40 17.56 5.17
CA ARG A 270 31.64 18.44 4.01
C ARG A 270 32.37 17.70 2.89
N GLN A 271 33.39 16.91 3.21
CA GLN A 271 34.13 16.11 2.22
C GLN A 271 33.22 15.08 1.53
N LEU A 272 32.43 14.33 2.31
CA LEU A 272 31.47 13.36 1.75
C LEU A 272 30.42 14.07 0.87
N THR A 273 29.94 15.24 1.31
CA THR A 273 28.95 16.01 0.54
C THR A 273 29.55 16.52 -0.77
N ASP A 274 30.82 16.93 -0.79
CA ASP A 274 31.50 17.31 -2.04
C ASP A 274 31.63 16.14 -3.01
N LYS A 275 31.98 14.94 -2.51
CA LYS A 275 32.04 13.72 -3.32
C LYS A 275 30.66 13.37 -3.89
N LEU A 276 29.61 13.37 -3.06
CA LEU A 276 28.23 13.14 -3.49
C LEU A 276 27.80 14.14 -4.56
N MET A 277 28.08 15.42 -4.34
CA MET A 277 27.69 16.52 -5.23
C MET A 277 28.36 16.46 -6.61
N ASN A 278 29.65 16.08 -6.66
CA ASN A 278 30.48 16.22 -7.85
C ASN A 278 30.76 14.90 -8.57
N GLU A 279 30.69 13.77 -7.87
CA GLU A 279 31.12 12.46 -8.39
C GLU A 279 29.98 11.44 -8.41
N THR A 280 29.39 11.10 -7.26
CA THR A 280 28.56 9.89 -7.12
C THR A 280 27.04 10.12 -7.19
N ASP A 281 26.52 11.28 -6.76
CA ASP A 281 25.08 11.59 -6.73
C ASP A 281 24.76 12.95 -7.39
N ARG A 282 25.31 13.13 -8.60
CA ARG A 282 25.24 14.39 -9.34
C ARG A 282 23.81 14.84 -9.66
N VAL A 283 22.86 13.91 -9.76
CA VAL A 283 21.44 14.23 -9.97
C VAL A 283 20.86 15.02 -8.78
N ARG A 284 21.38 14.81 -7.57
CA ARG A 284 21.01 15.55 -6.34
C ARG A 284 22.02 16.66 -5.99
N LYS A 285 22.80 17.16 -6.95
CA LYS A 285 23.81 18.23 -6.73
C LYS A 285 23.26 19.45 -5.97
N ALA A 286 22.08 19.94 -6.35
CA ALA A 286 21.45 21.08 -5.68
C ALA A 286 21.11 20.79 -4.22
N TYR A 287 20.63 19.57 -3.93
CA TYR A 287 20.35 19.11 -2.57
C TYR A 287 21.63 19.00 -1.75
N TRP A 288 22.71 18.42 -2.30
CA TRP A 288 23.98 18.31 -1.60
C TRP A 288 24.63 19.66 -1.31
N ARG A 289 24.52 20.62 -2.24
CA ARG A 289 24.94 22.01 -1.98
C ARG A 289 24.18 22.61 -0.79
N PHE A 290 22.85 22.51 -0.81
CA PHE A 290 22.02 22.98 0.31
C PHE A 290 22.40 22.31 1.64
N ARG A 291 22.61 20.98 1.64
CA ARG A 291 23.05 20.23 2.83
C ARG A 291 24.41 20.72 3.34
N LYS A 292 25.38 20.94 2.43
CA LYS A 292 26.72 21.43 2.77
C LYS A 292 26.68 22.81 3.44
N ASP A 293 25.85 23.71 2.91
CA ASP A 293 25.70 25.08 3.43
C ASP A 293 25.05 25.09 4.82
N ALA A 294 24.21 24.10 5.13
CA ALA A 294 23.58 23.94 6.44
C ALA A 294 24.47 23.36 7.54
N LEU A 295 25.67 22.83 7.21
CA LEU A 295 26.59 22.25 8.19
C LEU A 295 27.27 23.33 9.05
N LYS A 296 26.98 23.33 10.35
CA LYS A 296 27.52 24.28 11.34
C LYS A 296 28.28 23.55 12.44
N VAL A 297 29.38 24.14 12.91
CA VAL A 297 30.07 23.73 14.14
C VAL A 297 29.30 24.33 15.31
N ALA A 298 29.19 23.61 16.43
CA ALA A 298 28.65 24.20 17.66
C ALA A 298 29.55 25.38 18.10
N ALA A 299 28.92 26.51 18.43
CA ALA A 299 29.63 27.70 18.91
C ALA A 299 30.22 27.51 20.31
#